data_AF-A0AAW9SHK8-F1
#
_entry.id   AF-A0AAW9SHK8-F1
#
_cell.length_a   1.000
_cell.length_b   1.000
_cell.length_c   1.000
_cell.angle_alpha   90.00
_cell.angle_beta   90.00
_cell.angle_gamma   90.00
#
_symmetry.space_group_name_H-M   'P 1'
#
loop_
_entity.id
_entity.type
_entity.pdbx_description
1 polymer ?
#
loop_
_entity_poly.entity_id
_entity_poly.type
_entity_poly.pdbx_seq_one_letter_code
_entity_poly.pdbx_strand_id
1 'polypeptide(L)'
;MKTPIKDYLSEIVESVRPDESGEVADYIPTLAEANPDRLALAMTTVSGRTYTAGDTDTEFTIQSMSKPFAYAAAITEHGKDKIDSIVGTEPSGEAFNELSLEQGTHRPKNPMINVGALAINQFVCQPGANWKTRTKHMVELLSTLAGRKLRVDYDAYESEMDSAHRNMSIAHMLAAYGFIETTPHDAVRGYTAQCSVLVNTRDVAMMTAVLANGGVNPVTNQTVLGRSVVRRVLSVMAIAGMYDEAGEWFTEVGIPAKSGVAGGLLGALPGQAGLAAFSPRLNDHGNSVRSIAIFRKLSEDLGLHLMDADAIGSRALRGTRVSNGRSIIEIQGPVNFTAAEIVLNRLATSTPSESEVVFDVSRVGVVNPVGRTLILEAMRRLSHEGKEILFYDPEGVLPNPDMGEGLLPVILQDAP
;
A
#
# COMPACT_ATOMS: atom_id res chain seq x y z
N MET A 1 10.82 -15.52 25.35
CA MET A 1 10.11 -16.47 24.44
C MET A 1 10.35 -16.04 23.00
N LYS A 2 10.42 -16.98 22.05
CA LYS A 2 10.42 -16.65 20.61
C LYS A 2 8.99 -16.36 20.15
N THR A 3 8.82 -15.48 19.18
CA THR A 3 7.50 -15.22 18.57
C THR A 3 7.04 -16.41 17.74
N PRO A 4 5.79 -16.89 17.88
CA PRO A 4 5.28 -18.01 17.09
C PRO A 4 5.03 -17.65 15.62
N ILE A 5 4.96 -16.36 15.28
CA ILE A 5 4.68 -15.90 13.91
C ILE A 5 5.70 -16.46 12.91
N LYS A 6 6.99 -16.47 13.28
CA LYS A 6 8.03 -17.00 12.39
C LYS A 6 7.87 -18.51 12.13
N ASP A 7 7.54 -19.25 13.18
CA ASP A 7 7.34 -20.70 13.09
C ASP A 7 6.12 -20.99 12.20
N TYR A 8 5.05 -20.22 12.38
CA TYR A 8 3.86 -20.29 11.54
C TYR A 8 4.12 -19.98 10.05
N LEU A 9 4.89 -18.93 9.73
CA LEU A 9 5.27 -18.67 8.32
C LEU A 9 6.10 -19.82 7.73
N SER A 10 6.90 -20.50 8.56
CA SER A 10 7.66 -21.67 8.13
C SER A 10 6.73 -22.85 7.85
N GLU A 11 5.72 -23.07 8.70
CA GLU A 11 4.68 -24.09 8.46
C GLU A 11 3.91 -23.85 7.16
N ILE A 12 3.53 -22.60 6.86
CA ILE A 12 2.90 -22.25 5.56
C ILE A 12 3.84 -22.62 4.41
N VAL A 13 5.10 -22.18 4.45
CA VAL A 13 6.08 -22.44 3.39
C VAL A 13 6.26 -23.94 3.16
N GLU A 14 6.40 -24.74 4.22
CA GLU A 14 6.54 -26.19 4.10
C GLU A 14 5.24 -26.87 3.61
N SER A 15 4.07 -26.33 3.94
CA SER A 15 2.79 -26.91 3.50
C SER A 15 2.56 -26.81 1.98
N VAL A 16 3.10 -25.76 1.33
CA VAL A 16 2.94 -25.54 -0.12
C VAL A 16 4.15 -26.03 -0.94
N ARG A 17 5.28 -26.32 -0.27
CA ARG A 17 6.51 -26.77 -0.92
C ARG A 17 6.33 -27.98 -1.86
N PRO A 18 5.50 -29.00 -1.55
CA PRO A 18 5.34 -30.17 -2.42
C PRO A 18 4.64 -29.90 -3.76
N ASP A 19 3.95 -28.77 -3.93
CA ASP A 19 3.23 -28.47 -5.17
C ASP A 19 4.22 -28.03 -6.27
N GLU A 20 4.58 -28.91 -7.18
CA GLU A 20 5.51 -28.63 -8.29
C GLU A 20 4.79 -28.21 -9.59
N SER A 21 3.50 -27.87 -9.53
CA SER A 21 2.76 -27.45 -10.71
C SER A 21 3.16 -26.08 -11.24
N GLY A 22 2.89 -25.84 -12.52
CA GLY A 22 3.28 -24.63 -13.23
C GLY A 22 4.71 -24.68 -13.76
N GLU A 23 5.08 -23.66 -14.55
CA GLU A 23 6.35 -23.58 -15.25
C GLU A 23 7.02 -22.22 -15.02
N VAL A 24 8.35 -22.16 -15.14
CA VAL A 24 9.05 -20.87 -15.11
C VAL A 24 8.77 -20.07 -16.39
N ALA A 25 8.84 -18.75 -16.31
CA ALA A 25 8.72 -17.90 -17.50
C ALA A 25 9.92 -18.16 -18.45
N ASP A 26 9.64 -18.57 -19.68
CA ASP A 26 10.65 -19.00 -20.66
C ASP A 26 10.93 -17.96 -21.77
N TYR A 27 10.05 -16.97 -21.92
CA TYR A 27 10.16 -15.93 -22.95
C TYR A 27 11.24 -14.88 -22.65
N ILE A 28 11.75 -14.83 -21.41
CA ILE A 28 12.96 -14.07 -21.04
C ILE A 28 14.02 -15.09 -20.62
N PRO A 29 15.11 -15.26 -21.39
CA PRO A 29 16.18 -16.22 -21.11
C PRO A 29 16.66 -16.25 -19.65
N THR A 30 16.86 -15.09 -19.02
CA THR A 30 17.33 -15.02 -17.63
C THR A 30 16.33 -15.54 -16.61
N LEU A 31 15.02 -15.50 -16.92
CA LEU A 31 13.98 -16.09 -16.07
C LEU A 31 13.85 -17.60 -16.28
N ALA A 32 14.12 -18.08 -17.50
CA ALA A 32 14.09 -19.51 -17.83
C ALA A 32 15.15 -20.31 -17.05
N GLU A 33 16.25 -19.65 -16.67
CA GLU A 33 17.35 -20.24 -15.87
C GLU A 33 17.10 -20.22 -14.36
N ALA A 34 15.98 -19.63 -13.89
CA ALA A 34 15.67 -19.56 -12.48
C ALA A 34 15.46 -20.96 -11.87
N ASN A 35 16.01 -21.19 -10.67
CA ASN A 35 15.77 -22.44 -9.94
C ASN A 35 14.27 -22.53 -9.53
N PRO A 36 13.49 -23.47 -10.08
CA PRO A 36 12.04 -23.54 -9.87
C PRO A 36 11.63 -23.94 -8.44
N ASP A 37 12.57 -24.41 -7.62
CA ASP A 37 12.31 -24.89 -6.26
C ASP A 37 12.55 -23.83 -5.18
N ARG A 38 12.94 -22.61 -5.57
CA ARG A 38 13.02 -21.48 -4.65
C ARG A 38 11.63 -21.15 -4.11
N LEU A 39 11.55 -20.97 -2.79
CA LEU A 39 10.30 -20.64 -2.12
C LEU A 39 10.57 -19.74 -0.92
N ALA A 40 9.92 -18.58 -0.86
CA ALA A 40 10.11 -17.62 0.20
C ALA A 40 8.81 -16.89 0.56
N LEU A 41 8.71 -16.51 1.84
CA LEU A 41 7.65 -15.69 2.40
C LEU A 41 8.24 -14.66 3.36
N ALA A 42 7.83 -13.41 3.23
CA ALA A 42 8.12 -12.34 4.16
C ALA A 42 6.87 -11.52 4.52
N MET A 43 6.81 -11.08 5.76
CA MET A 43 5.76 -10.20 6.29
C MET A 43 6.42 -9.08 7.08
N THR A 44 6.11 -7.83 6.74
CA THR A 44 6.53 -6.66 7.51
C THR A 44 5.29 -5.98 8.09
N THR A 45 5.18 -5.92 9.42
CA THR A 45 4.05 -5.28 10.09
C THR A 45 4.16 -3.75 10.02
N VAL A 46 3.04 -3.05 10.17
CA VAL A 46 3.03 -1.58 10.30
C VAL A 46 3.78 -1.07 11.55
N SER A 47 4.09 -1.97 12.50
CA SER A 47 4.95 -1.67 13.65
C SER A 47 6.45 -1.83 13.36
N GLY A 48 6.84 -2.11 12.11
CA GLY A 48 8.24 -2.20 11.69
C GLY A 48 8.92 -3.54 11.98
N ARG A 49 8.16 -4.62 12.25
CA ARG A 49 8.74 -5.97 12.47
C ARG A 49 8.66 -6.79 11.20
N THR A 50 9.77 -7.39 10.78
CA THR A 50 9.83 -8.28 9.63
C THR A 50 10.01 -9.74 10.05
N TYR A 51 9.10 -10.59 9.61
CA TYR A 51 9.14 -12.05 9.77
C TYR A 51 9.36 -12.71 8.42
N THR A 52 10.10 -13.82 8.39
CA THR A 52 10.52 -14.47 7.14
C THR A 52 10.67 -15.97 7.28
N ALA A 53 10.37 -16.69 6.20
CA ALA A 53 10.59 -18.12 6.03
C ALA A 53 11.03 -18.44 4.58
N GLY A 54 11.85 -19.49 4.42
CA GLY A 54 12.36 -19.92 3.11
C GLY A 54 13.53 -19.09 2.55
N ASP A 55 13.67 -19.06 1.23
CA ASP A 55 14.79 -18.50 0.47
C ASP A 55 14.77 -16.95 0.34
N THR A 56 14.53 -16.23 1.44
CA THR A 56 14.15 -14.80 1.41
C THR A 56 15.19 -13.82 0.91
N ASP A 57 16.45 -14.26 0.80
CA ASP A 57 17.57 -13.41 0.40
C ASP A 57 17.92 -13.57 -1.09
N THR A 58 17.22 -14.47 -1.80
CA THR A 58 17.34 -14.64 -3.26
C THR A 58 16.85 -13.36 -3.95
N GLU A 59 17.72 -12.70 -4.71
CA GLU A 59 17.33 -11.58 -5.55
C GLU A 59 16.67 -12.08 -6.84
N PHE A 60 15.64 -11.36 -7.29
CA PHE A 60 14.94 -11.57 -8.55
C PHE A 60 14.44 -10.22 -9.08
N THR A 61 14.18 -10.13 -10.40
CA THR A 61 13.66 -8.90 -11.00
C THR A 61 12.23 -8.64 -10.54
N ILE A 62 11.93 -7.41 -10.12
CA ILE A 62 10.62 -7.01 -9.57
C ILE A 62 9.47 -7.13 -10.60
N GLN A 63 9.77 -7.01 -11.90
CA GLN A 63 8.82 -7.15 -12.99
C GLN A 63 7.58 -6.27 -12.80
N SER A 64 6.40 -6.79 -13.16
CA SER A 64 5.11 -6.09 -13.03
C SER A 64 4.75 -5.67 -11.61
N MET A 65 5.43 -6.19 -10.57
CA MET A 65 5.27 -5.69 -9.20
C MET A 65 5.78 -4.26 -9.02
N SER A 66 6.54 -3.72 -9.98
CA SER A 66 6.96 -2.31 -9.98
C SER A 66 5.84 -1.32 -10.31
N LYS A 67 4.78 -1.77 -11.02
CA LYS A 67 3.72 -0.91 -11.55
C LYS A 67 2.97 -0.09 -10.50
N PRO A 68 2.57 -0.65 -9.33
CA PRO A 68 1.93 0.14 -8.28
C PRO A 68 2.79 1.30 -7.78
N PHE A 69 4.11 1.09 -7.70
CA PHE A 69 5.04 2.11 -7.23
C PHE A 69 5.29 3.20 -8.28
N ALA A 70 5.38 2.83 -9.56
CA ALA A 70 5.43 3.79 -10.66
C ALA A 70 4.16 4.65 -10.73
N TYR A 71 3.00 4.04 -10.51
CA TYR A 71 1.73 4.75 -10.41
C TYR A 71 1.70 5.72 -9.22
N ALA A 72 2.21 5.30 -8.07
CA ALA A 72 2.36 6.17 -6.90
C ALA A 72 3.28 7.37 -7.19
N ALA A 73 4.42 7.15 -7.86
CA ALA A 73 5.36 8.19 -8.27
C ALA A 73 4.67 9.21 -9.18
N ALA A 74 3.97 8.73 -10.21
CA ALA A 74 3.31 9.58 -11.18
C ALA A 74 2.22 10.48 -10.56
N ILE A 75 1.40 9.94 -9.65
CA ILE A 75 0.40 10.76 -8.93
C ILE A 75 1.08 11.76 -7.99
N THR A 76 2.19 11.38 -7.36
CA THR A 76 2.92 12.24 -6.43
C THR A 76 3.53 13.44 -7.16
N GLU A 77 4.09 13.22 -8.35
CA GLU A 77 4.74 14.26 -9.14
C GLU A 77 3.73 15.17 -9.86
N HIS A 78 2.71 14.59 -10.51
CA HIS A 78 1.84 15.35 -11.43
C HIS A 78 0.43 15.60 -10.87
N GLY A 79 0.10 15.02 -9.72
CA GLY A 79 -1.23 15.09 -9.14
C GLY A 79 -2.23 14.13 -9.79
N LYS A 80 -3.30 13.85 -9.04
CA LYS A 80 -4.34 12.88 -9.42
C LYS A 80 -4.97 13.19 -10.78
N ASP A 81 -5.43 14.42 -10.98
CA ASP A 81 -6.27 14.75 -12.14
C ASP A 81 -5.49 14.68 -13.46
N LYS A 82 -4.20 15.03 -13.45
CA LYS A 82 -3.33 14.81 -14.60
C LYS A 82 -3.21 13.32 -14.91
N ILE A 83 -2.93 12.48 -13.91
CA ILE A 83 -2.79 11.04 -14.14
C ILE A 83 -4.10 10.39 -14.59
N ASP A 84 -5.26 10.89 -14.17
CA ASP A 84 -6.57 10.40 -14.64
C ASP A 84 -6.77 10.66 -16.12
N SER A 85 -6.23 11.76 -16.64
CA SER A 85 -6.28 12.03 -18.08
C SER A 85 -5.42 11.05 -18.90
N ILE A 86 -4.47 10.35 -18.26
CA ILE A 86 -3.52 9.44 -18.90
C ILE A 86 -3.95 7.99 -18.77
N VAL A 87 -4.52 7.59 -17.63
CA VAL A 87 -4.92 6.19 -17.36
C VAL A 87 -6.20 6.13 -16.53
N GLY A 88 -7.05 5.16 -16.84
CA GLY A 88 -8.23 4.85 -16.05
C GLY A 88 -7.90 4.06 -14.77
N THR A 89 -8.95 3.53 -14.15
CA THR A 89 -8.85 2.62 -12.99
C THR A 89 -9.65 1.34 -13.18
N GLU A 90 -10.33 1.16 -14.31
CA GLU A 90 -11.23 0.03 -14.52
C GLU A 90 -10.44 -1.27 -14.75
N PRO A 91 -10.90 -2.41 -14.21
CA PRO A 91 -10.32 -3.70 -14.53
C PRO A 91 -10.42 -3.96 -16.04
N SER A 92 -9.36 -4.52 -16.60
CA SER A 92 -9.40 -5.07 -17.95
C SER A 92 -10.03 -6.46 -17.84
N GLY A 93 -11.33 -6.60 -18.12
CA GLY A 93 -11.99 -7.92 -18.23
C GLY A 93 -11.61 -8.70 -19.50
N GLU A 94 -10.50 -8.34 -20.15
CA GLU A 94 -9.98 -8.96 -21.36
C GLU A 94 -8.64 -9.58 -21.01
N ALA A 95 -8.37 -10.77 -21.57
CA ALA A 95 -7.11 -11.47 -21.40
C ALA A 95 -5.94 -10.49 -21.60
N PHE A 96 -4.85 -10.67 -20.85
CA PHE A 96 -3.62 -9.86 -20.89
C PHE A 96 -3.14 -9.45 -22.30
N ASN A 97 -3.56 -10.20 -23.32
CA ASN A 97 -3.22 -10.07 -24.74
C ASN A 97 -4.03 -9.02 -25.54
N GLU A 98 -5.24 -8.64 -25.14
CA GLU A 98 -6.06 -7.65 -25.87
C GLU A 98 -5.65 -6.21 -25.46
N LEU A 99 -5.70 -5.28 -26.42
CA LEU A 99 -5.27 -3.89 -26.20
C LEU A 99 -6.32 -3.17 -25.36
N SER A 100 -6.22 -3.33 -24.04
CA SER A 100 -7.14 -2.80 -23.04
C SER A 100 -7.09 -1.27 -22.92
N LEU A 101 -7.71 -0.62 -23.90
CA LEU A 101 -7.98 0.82 -23.97
C LEU A 101 -9.47 1.07 -23.73
N GLU A 102 -9.79 2.24 -23.17
CA GLU A 102 -11.18 2.71 -23.06
C GLU A 102 -11.73 3.11 -24.43
N GLN A 103 -13.03 2.86 -24.63
CA GLN A 103 -13.73 3.33 -25.83
C GLN A 103 -13.82 4.87 -25.80
N GLY A 104 -13.51 5.50 -26.94
CA GLY A 104 -13.59 6.95 -27.12
C GLY A 104 -12.35 7.72 -26.67
N THR A 105 -11.95 7.60 -25.39
CA THR A 105 -10.77 8.30 -24.87
C THR A 105 -9.45 7.66 -25.32
N HIS A 106 -9.49 6.36 -25.67
CA HIS A 106 -8.31 5.56 -26.00
C HIS A 106 -7.24 5.50 -24.91
N ARG A 107 -7.54 5.99 -23.69
CA ARG A 107 -6.60 5.88 -22.57
C ARG A 107 -6.58 4.42 -22.07
N PRO A 108 -5.45 3.93 -21.53
CA PRO A 108 -5.39 2.58 -20.99
C PRO A 108 -6.36 2.42 -19.80
N LYS A 109 -6.99 1.23 -19.68
CA LYS A 109 -8.03 0.98 -18.66
C LYS A 109 -7.53 1.13 -17.22
N ASN A 110 -6.30 0.71 -16.93
CA ASN A 110 -5.68 0.83 -15.60
C ASN A 110 -4.13 0.77 -15.66
N PRO A 111 -3.41 1.20 -14.60
CA PRO A 111 -1.94 1.17 -14.56
C PRO A 111 -1.32 -0.21 -14.29
N MET A 112 -2.11 -1.26 -14.01
CA MET A 112 -1.59 -2.59 -13.64
C MET A 112 -1.32 -3.49 -14.86
N ILE A 113 -1.87 -3.12 -16.02
CA ILE A 113 -1.57 -3.73 -17.33
C ILE A 113 -0.42 -3.01 -18.04
N ASN A 114 0.26 -3.70 -18.97
CA ASN A 114 1.46 -3.16 -19.64
C ASN A 114 1.20 -1.85 -20.38
N VAL A 115 0.06 -1.73 -21.06
CA VAL A 115 -0.32 -0.53 -21.79
C VAL A 115 -0.49 0.69 -20.87
N GLY A 116 -1.06 0.50 -19.67
CA GLY A 116 -1.10 1.56 -18.66
C GLY A 116 0.26 1.84 -18.03
N ALA A 117 1.06 0.80 -17.78
CA ALA A 117 2.38 0.94 -17.18
C ALA A 117 3.37 1.70 -18.09
N LEU A 118 3.34 1.47 -19.40
CA LEU A 118 4.14 2.20 -20.39
C LEU A 118 3.78 3.70 -20.44
N ALA A 119 2.48 4.01 -20.38
CA ALA A 119 1.99 5.38 -20.31
C ALA A 119 2.40 6.03 -18.98
N ILE A 120 2.17 5.37 -17.84
CA ILE A 120 2.55 5.85 -16.51
C ILE A 120 4.05 6.08 -16.36
N ASN A 121 4.89 5.22 -16.96
CA ASN A 121 6.34 5.38 -16.90
C ASN A 121 6.80 6.72 -17.52
N GLN A 122 6.03 7.34 -18.42
CA GLN A 122 6.37 8.69 -18.93
C GLN A 122 6.29 9.78 -17.84
N PHE A 123 5.49 9.54 -16.79
CA PHE A 123 5.14 10.52 -15.76
C PHE A 123 5.76 10.23 -14.39
N VAL A 124 6.68 9.28 -14.26
CA VAL A 124 7.25 8.90 -12.95
C VAL A 124 8.15 9.99 -12.34
N CYS A 125 8.56 10.99 -13.11
CA CYS A 125 9.32 12.15 -12.63
C CYS A 125 8.98 13.40 -13.45
N GLN A 126 9.75 14.47 -13.28
CA GLN A 126 9.50 15.76 -13.91
C GLN A 126 9.38 15.69 -15.45
N PRO A 127 8.56 16.55 -16.08
CA PRO A 127 8.38 16.59 -17.52
C PRO A 127 9.69 16.68 -18.32
N GLY A 128 9.74 16.05 -19.49
CA GLY A 128 10.90 16.10 -20.39
C GLY A 128 12.09 15.22 -19.96
N ALA A 129 11.96 14.44 -18.88
CA ALA A 129 13.00 13.52 -18.45
C ALA A 129 13.18 12.34 -19.44
N ASN A 130 14.43 12.08 -19.82
CA ASN A 130 14.76 10.89 -20.61
C ASN A 130 14.59 9.60 -19.78
N TRP A 131 14.59 8.45 -20.47
CA TRP A 131 14.35 7.15 -19.84
C TRP A 131 15.39 6.79 -18.75
N LYS A 132 16.65 7.25 -18.87
CA LYS A 132 17.69 7.01 -17.85
C LYS A 132 17.40 7.77 -16.56
N THR A 133 16.96 9.03 -16.67
CA THR A 133 16.53 9.84 -15.52
C THR A 133 15.33 9.22 -14.83
N ARG A 134 14.32 8.79 -15.61
CA ARG A 134 13.15 8.07 -15.09
C ARG A 134 13.52 6.78 -14.37
N THR A 135 14.42 5.99 -14.97
CA THR A 135 14.95 4.75 -14.37
C THR A 135 15.64 5.04 -13.04
N LYS A 136 16.53 6.05 -13.00
CA LYS A 136 17.21 6.45 -11.77
C LYS A 136 16.21 6.85 -10.68
N HIS A 137 15.21 7.66 -11.01
CA HIS A 137 14.17 8.06 -10.08
C HIS A 137 13.38 6.86 -9.54
N MET A 138 12.99 5.92 -10.40
CA MET A 138 12.33 4.69 -9.97
C MET A 138 13.20 3.84 -9.04
N VAL A 139 14.48 3.66 -9.35
CA VAL A 139 15.41 2.92 -8.47
C VAL A 139 15.56 3.62 -7.12
N GLU A 140 15.63 4.95 -7.08
CA GLU A 140 15.70 5.74 -5.84
C GLU A 140 14.42 5.61 -5.00
N LEU A 141 13.25 5.70 -5.62
CA LEU A 141 11.97 5.49 -4.95
C LEU A 141 11.87 4.08 -4.37
N LEU A 142 12.10 3.05 -5.20
CA LEU A 142 12.04 1.65 -4.77
C LEU A 142 13.06 1.37 -3.66
N SER A 143 14.25 1.97 -3.72
CA SER A 143 15.27 1.88 -2.67
C SER A 143 14.81 2.52 -1.35
N THR A 144 14.16 3.68 -1.43
CA THR A 144 13.62 4.38 -0.26
C THR A 144 12.51 3.56 0.40
N LEU A 145 11.64 2.96 -0.41
CA LEU A 145 10.57 2.08 0.05
C LEU A 145 11.13 0.80 0.68
N ALA A 146 12.16 0.19 0.10
CA ALA A 146 12.80 -1.02 0.61
C ALA A 146 13.69 -0.78 1.84
N GLY A 147 14.14 0.46 2.06
CA GLY A 147 15.09 0.79 3.13
C GLY A 147 16.54 0.37 2.82
N ARG A 148 16.85 0.04 1.56
CA ARG A 148 18.22 -0.26 1.09
C ARG A 148 18.39 0.17 -0.36
N LYS A 149 19.65 0.34 -0.80
CA LYS A 149 19.94 0.63 -2.21
C LYS A 149 19.66 -0.60 -3.09
N LEU A 150 18.79 -0.42 -4.08
CA LEU A 150 18.51 -1.39 -5.14
C LEU A 150 19.28 -1.05 -6.41
N ARG A 151 19.28 -1.98 -7.37
CA ARG A 151 19.97 -1.84 -8.67
C ARG A 151 19.17 -2.50 -9.78
N VAL A 152 19.42 -2.08 -11.00
CA VAL A 152 18.91 -2.73 -12.21
C VAL A 152 19.79 -3.94 -12.52
N ASP A 153 19.17 -5.05 -12.88
CA ASP A 153 19.81 -6.16 -13.59
C ASP A 153 19.89 -5.81 -15.08
N TYR A 154 21.08 -5.41 -15.53
CA TYR A 154 21.26 -5.03 -16.93
C TYR A 154 21.29 -6.23 -17.87
N ASP A 155 21.62 -7.44 -17.39
CA ASP A 155 21.62 -8.65 -18.21
C ASP A 155 20.17 -9.05 -18.51
N ALA A 156 19.30 -9.05 -17.50
CA ALA A 156 17.86 -9.26 -17.69
C ALA A 156 17.21 -8.15 -18.53
N TYR A 157 17.62 -6.89 -18.33
CA TYR A 157 17.13 -5.76 -19.12
C TYR A 157 17.45 -5.92 -20.61
N GLU A 158 18.70 -6.19 -20.99
CA GLU A 158 19.07 -6.35 -22.40
C GLU A 158 18.39 -7.58 -23.00
N SER A 159 18.32 -8.69 -22.25
CA SER A 159 17.63 -9.92 -22.67
C SER A 159 16.13 -9.69 -22.95
N GLU A 160 15.44 -8.90 -22.14
CA GLU A 160 14.04 -8.55 -22.37
C GLU A 160 13.89 -7.56 -23.54
N MET A 161 14.84 -6.61 -23.71
CA MET A 161 14.85 -5.65 -24.81
C MET A 161 14.99 -6.32 -26.19
N ASP A 162 15.77 -7.39 -26.29
CA ASP A 162 15.97 -8.15 -27.55
C ASP A 162 14.68 -8.79 -28.08
N SER A 163 13.70 -9.04 -27.21
CA SER A 163 12.42 -9.68 -27.54
C SER A 163 11.19 -8.80 -27.26
N ALA A 164 11.39 -7.50 -26.98
CA ALA A 164 10.34 -6.56 -26.54
C ALA A 164 9.32 -6.15 -27.62
N HIS A 165 9.10 -6.95 -28.67
CA HIS A 165 8.24 -6.64 -29.81
C HIS A 165 6.81 -6.23 -29.39
N ARG A 166 6.23 -6.94 -28.41
CA ARG A 166 4.89 -6.63 -27.91
C ARG A 166 4.81 -5.26 -27.25
N ASN A 167 5.74 -4.97 -26.33
CA ASN A 167 5.79 -3.67 -25.66
C ASN A 167 6.10 -2.54 -26.65
N MET A 168 6.91 -2.79 -27.68
CA MET A 168 7.15 -1.84 -28.78
C MET A 168 5.87 -1.57 -29.58
N SER A 169 5.11 -2.60 -29.94
CA SER A 169 3.80 -2.44 -30.61
C SER A 169 2.84 -1.58 -29.78
N ILE A 170 2.72 -1.89 -28.49
CA ILE A 170 1.90 -1.10 -27.55
C ILE A 170 2.40 0.35 -27.48
N ALA A 171 3.70 0.58 -27.39
CA ALA A 171 4.27 1.92 -27.29
C ALA A 171 4.04 2.75 -28.57
N HIS A 172 4.15 2.14 -29.75
CA HIS A 172 3.82 2.80 -31.02
C HIS A 172 2.33 3.18 -31.10
N MET A 173 1.45 2.29 -30.65
CA MET A 173 0.02 2.58 -30.57
C MET A 173 -0.28 3.72 -29.58
N LEU A 174 0.30 3.68 -28.37
CA LEU A 174 0.14 4.76 -27.38
C LEU A 174 0.66 6.09 -27.91
N ALA A 175 1.75 6.09 -28.68
CA ALA A 175 2.26 7.30 -29.32
C ALA A 175 1.28 7.84 -30.38
N ALA A 176 0.64 6.97 -31.16
CA ALA A 176 -0.38 7.38 -32.13
C ALA A 176 -1.59 8.04 -31.45
N TYR A 177 -1.94 7.65 -30.22
CA TYR A 177 -2.99 8.26 -29.40
C TYR A 177 -2.52 9.42 -28.50
N GLY A 178 -1.23 9.79 -28.54
CA GLY A 178 -0.69 10.90 -27.76
C GLY A 178 -0.39 10.61 -26.28
N PHE A 179 -0.28 9.33 -25.89
CA PHE A 179 0.05 8.91 -24.51
C PHE A 179 1.54 8.65 -24.26
N ILE A 180 2.41 8.86 -25.26
CA ILE A 180 3.86 8.81 -25.13
C ILE A 180 4.44 10.21 -25.32
N GLU A 181 5.08 10.77 -24.29
CA GLU A 181 5.73 12.09 -24.36
C GLU A 181 7.12 12.05 -25.02
N THR A 182 7.72 10.86 -25.11
CA THR A 182 9.04 10.65 -25.70
C THR A 182 8.96 9.81 -26.99
N THR A 183 9.96 8.98 -27.29
CA THR A 183 9.85 8.01 -28.39
C THR A 183 9.26 6.70 -27.87
N PRO A 184 8.55 5.91 -28.70
CA PRO A 184 8.11 4.56 -28.32
C PRO A 184 9.24 3.69 -27.77
N HIS A 185 10.44 3.81 -28.34
CA HIS A 185 11.59 3.02 -27.92
C HIS A 185 12.08 3.42 -26.53
N ASP A 186 12.15 4.73 -26.23
CA ASP A 186 12.53 5.19 -24.90
C ASP A 186 11.49 4.87 -23.84
N ALA A 187 10.20 4.83 -24.21
CA ALA A 187 9.14 4.36 -23.33
C ALA A 187 9.34 2.89 -22.92
N VAL A 188 9.64 2.02 -23.88
CA VAL A 188 9.92 0.61 -23.60
C VAL A 188 11.20 0.47 -22.78
N ARG A 189 12.29 1.17 -23.13
CA ARG A 189 13.53 1.15 -22.32
C ARG A 189 13.30 1.51 -20.86
N GLY A 190 12.57 2.61 -20.61
CA GLY A 190 12.28 3.07 -19.25
C GLY A 190 11.45 2.06 -18.46
N TYR A 191 10.46 1.45 -19.09
CA TYR A 191 9.61 0.44 -18.46
C TYR A 191 10.33 -0.90 -18.23
N THR A 192 11.12 -1.38 -19.19
CA THR A 192 11.91 -2.62 -19.04
C THR A 192 12.98 -2.46 -17.97
N ALA A 193 13.66 -1.30 -17.89
CA ALA A 193 14.63 -1.03 -16.83
C ALA A 193 13.97 -0.97 -15.44
N GLN A 194 12.75 -0.43 -15.35
CA GLN A 194 11.94 -0.47 -14.13
C GLN A 194 11.58 -1.91 -13.71
N CYS A 195 11.21 -2.76 -14.67
CA CYS A 195 10.90 -4.18 -14.42
C CYS A 195 12.13 -4.98 -13.99
N SER A 196 13.31 -4.57 -14.44
CA SER A 196 14.58 -5.25 -14.18
C SER A 196 15.24 -4.86 -12.85
N VAL A 197 14.59 -4.09 -11.98
CA VAL A 197 15.13 -3.78 -10.64
C VAL A 197 15.14 -5.04 -9.78
N LEU A 198 16.30 -5.36 -9.21
CA LEU A 198 16.46 -6.51 -8.32
C LEU A 198 15.95 -6.22 -6.92
N VAL A 199 15.15 -7.16 -6.42
CA VAL A 199 14.59 -7.17 -5.07
C VAL A 199 14.67 -8.58 -4.52
N ASN A 200 14.63 -8.73 -3.20
CA ASN A 200 14.35 -9.99 -2.54
C ASN A 200 12.99 -9.92 -1.82
N THR A 201 12.55 -11.03 -1.23
CA THR A 201 11.23 -11.10 -0.58
C THR A 201 11.12 -10.13 0.61
N ARG A 202 12.22 -9.86 1.33
CA ARG A 202 12.23 -8.88 2.44
C ARG A 202 11.98 -7.45 1.94
N ASP A 203 12.61 -7.07 0.83
CA ASP A 203 12.43 -5.74 0.24
C ASP A 203 10.98 -5.50 -0.13
N VAL A 204 10.38 -6.46 -0.84
CA VAL A 204 9.00 -6.37 -1.28
C VAL A 204 8.04 -6.29 -0.10
N ALA A 205 8.27 -7.06 0.98
CA ALA A 205 7.47 -6.96 2.20
C ALA A 205 7.62 -5.59 2.88
N MET A 206 8.82 -5.00 2.92
CA MET A 206 9.02 -3.65 3.44
C MET A 206 8.34 -2.58 2.58
N MET A 207 8.51 -2.66 1.25
CA MET A 207 7.90 -1.72 0.30
C MET A 207 6.37 -1.73 0.37
N THR A 208 5.78 -2.92 0.49
CA THR A 208 4.33 -3.06 0.67
C THR A 208 3.87 -2.66 2.07
N ALA A 209 4.72 -2.79 3.09
CA ALA A 209 4.40 -2.30 4.43
C ALA A 209 4.33 -0.76 4.47
N VAL A 210 5.11 -0.07 3.64
CA VAL A 210 4.95 1.39 3.45
C VAL A 210 3.55 1.69 2.90
N LEU A 211 3.06 0.93 1.91
CA LEU A 211 1.69 1.09 1.40
C LEU A 211 0.64 0.74 2.47
N ALA A 212 0.82 -0.37 3.18
CA ALA A 212 -0.07 -0.78 4.27
C ALA A 212 -0.13 0.29 5.38
N ASN A 213 0.99 0.96 5.66
CA ASN A 213 1.11 2.02 6.66
C ASN A 213 0.78 3.43 6.11
N GLY A 214 0.00 3.52 5.03
CA GLY A 214 -0.48 4.80 4.51
C GLY A 214 0.60 5.71 3.92
N GLY A 215 1.74 5.14 3.52
CA GLY A 215 2.86 5.83 2.88
C GLY A 215 4.05 6.13 3.78
N VAL A 216 4.01 5.70 5.05
CA VAL A 216 5.09 5.88 6.02
C VAL A 216 5.89 4.60 6.15
N ASN A 217 7.21 4.68 5.98
CA ASN A 217 8.08 3.53 6.24
C ASN A 217 8.05 3.19 7.73
N PRO A 218 7.63 1.97 8.12
CA PRO A 218 7.37 1.62 9.52
C PRO A 218 8.64 1.42 10.36
N VAL A 219 9.82 1.41 9.74
CA VAL A 219 11.12 1.33 10.45
C VAL A 219 11.76 2.70 10.57
N THR A 220 11.77 3.49 9.49
CA THR A 220 12.44 4.81 9.47
C THR A 220 11.52 5.96 9.90
N ASN A 221 10.20 5.72 9.98
CA ASN A 221 9.15 6.74 10.18
C ASN A 221 9.14 7.85 9.10
N GLN A 222 9.85 7.65 7.99
CA GLN A 222 9.84 8.58 6.87
C GLN A 222 8.53 8.45 6.09
N THR A 223 7.83 9.57 5.88
CA THR A 223 6.74 9.64 4.90
C THR A 223 7.34 9.61 3.50
N VAL A 224 7.12 8.50 2.78
CA VAL A 224 7.60 8.29 1.41
C VAL A 224 6.52 8.65 0.39
N LEU A 225 5.25 8.37 0.71
CA LEU A 225 4.11 8.61 -0.16
C LEU A 225 2.97 9.30 0.60
N GLY A 226 2.18 10.11 -0.08
CA GLY A 226 0.98 10.73 0.50
C GLY A 226 -0.13 9.70 0.74
N ARG A 227 -0.86 9.82 1.84
CA ARG A 227 -1.95 8.90 2.21
C ARG A 227 -3.04 8.77 1.14
N SER A 228 -3.37 9.87 0.44
CA SER A 228 -4.34 9.89 -0.65
C SER A 228 -3.86 9.10 -1.87
N VAL A 229 -2.56 9.19 -2.18
CA VAL A 229 -1.89 8.43 -3.25
C VAL A 229 -1.93 6.95 -2.92
N VAL A 230 -1.50 6.58 -1.71
CA VAL A 230 -1.47 5.19 -1.25
C VAL A 230 -2.85 4.55 -1.28
N ARG A 231 -3.88 5.25 -0.77
CA ARG A 231 -5.28 4.77 -0.85
C ARG A 231 -5.65 4.42 -2.29
N ARG A 232 -5.30 5.28 -3.25
CA ARG A 232 -5.62 5.07 -4.65
C ARG A 232 -4.84 3.91 -5.27
N VAL A 233 -3.55 3.80 -4.99
CA VAL A 233 -2.71 2.68 -5.45
C VAL A 233 -3.29 1.36 -4.96
N LEU A 234 -3.63 1.27 -3.67
CA LEU A 234 -4.23 0.07 -3.07
C LEU A 234 -5.60 -0.24 -3.68
N SER A 235 -6.44 0.76 -3.94
CA SER A 235 -7.73 0.55 -4.63
C SER A 235 -7.55 -0.07 -6.01
N VAL A 236 -6.60 0.44 -6.80
CA VAL A 236 -6.34 -0.10 -8.14
C VAL A 236 -5.70 -1.49 -8.07
N MET A 237 -4.81 -1.74 -7.11
CA MET A 237 -4.27 -3.08 -6.86
C MET A 237 -5.38 -4.08 -6.51
N ALA A 238 -6.36 -3.68 -5.69
CA ALA A 238 -7.45 -4.55 -5.28
C ALA A 238 -8.32 -5.01 -6.47
N ILE A 239 -8.57 -4.14 -7.44
CA ILE A 239 -9.48 -4.42 -8.57
C ILE A 239 -8.80 -4.92 -9.83
N ALA A 240 -7.51 -4.62 -10.03
CA ALA A 240 -6.79 -4.91 -11.28
C ALA A 240 -5.42 -5.56 -11.09
N GLY A 241 -4.98 -5.79 -9.85
CA GLY A 241 -3.62 -6.24 -9.55
C GLY A 241 -3.34 -7.70 -9.92
N MET A 242 -4.38 -8.55 -9.90
CA MET A 242 -4.32 -9.97 -10.23
C MET A 242 -4.88 -10.29 -11.62
N TYR A 243 -4.95 -9.29 -12.50
CA TYR A 243 -5.40 -9.43 -13.89
C TYR A 243 -6.80 -10.06 -13.98
N ASP A 244 -6.95 -11.11 -14.79
CA ASP A 244 -8.20 -11.82 -15.04
C ASP A 244 -8.72 -12.54 -13.78
N GLU A 245 -7.83 -12.81 -12.80
CA GLU A 245 -8.17 -13.48 -11.53
C GLU A 245 -8.52 -12.47 -10.41
N ALA A 246 -8.63 -11.17 -10.69
CA ALA A 246 -8.83 -10.14 -9.65
C ALA A 246 -10.14 -10.31 -8.85
N GLY A 247 -11.23 -10.74 -9.48
CA GLY A 247 -12.51 -10.96 -8.79
C GLY A 247 -12.49 -12.15 -7.83
N GLU A 248 -11.95 -13.28 -8.27
CA GLU A 248 -11.76 -14.49 -7.46
C GLU A 248 -10.78 -14.20 -6.32
N TRP A 249 -9.64 -13.59 -6.63
CA TRP A 249 -8.64 -13.18 -5.65
C TRP A 249 -9.21 -12.29 -4.55
N PHE A 250 -10.03 -11.31 -4.90
CA PHE A 250 -10.59 -10.40 -3.91
C PHE A 250 -11.61 -11.09 -2.99
N THR A 251 -12.26 -12.15 -3.46
CA THR A 251 -13.25 -12.92 -2.69
C THR A 251 -12.59 -13.97 -1.79
N GLU A 252 -11.55 -14.63 -2.27
CA GLU A 252 -10.86 -15.71 -1.54
C GLU A 252 -9.73 -15.22 -0.64
N VAL A 253 -8.97 -14.22 -1.11
CA VAL A 253 -7.77 -13.73 -0.42
C VAL A 253 -8.01 -12.35 0.19
N GLY A 254 -8.65 -11.44 -0.56
CA GLY A 254 -9.00 -10.11 -0.06
C GLY A 254 -7.82 -9.20 0.30
N ILE A 255 -6.62 -9.48 -0.19
CA ILE A 255 -5.43 -8.65 0.02
C ILE A 255 -5.12 -7.90 -1.28
N PRO A 256 -5.09 -6.55 -1.31
CA PRO A 256 -4.60 -5.82 -2.49
C PRO A 256 -3.21 -6.31 -2.89
N ALA A 257 -3.06 -6.83 -4.11
CA ALA A 257 -1.87 -7.57 -4.52
C ALA A 257 -1.41 -7.24 -5.94
N LYS A 258 -0.21 -7.67 -6.30
CA LYS A 258 0.31 -7.64 -7.66
C LYS A 258 1.33 -8.76 -7.85
N SER A 259 1.09 -9.59 -8.85
CA SER A 259 2.02 -10.64 -9.29
C SER A 259 3.03 -10.12 -10.33
N GLY A 260 4.21 -10.74 -10.37
CA GLY A 260 5.24 -10.59 -11.38
C GLY A 260 5.74 -11.94 -11.89
N VAL A 261 5.99 -12.00 -13.20
CA VAL A 261 6.40 -13.19 -13.98
C VAL A 261 7.75 -13.81 -13.56
N ALA A 262 8.55 -13.12 -12.74
CA ALA A 262 9.71 -13.73 -12.10
C ALA A 262 9.33 -14.71 -10.97
N GLY A 263 8.04 -14.83 -10.62
CA GLY A 263 7.55 -15.66 -9.52
C GLY A 263 7.26 -14.89 -8.23
N GLY A 264 7.39 -13.57 -8.24
CA GLY A 264 7.10 -12.72 -7.10
C GLY A 264 5.61 -12.38 -7.00
N LEU A 265 5.10 -12.34 -5.78
CA LEU A 265 3.77 -11.83 -5.46
C LEU A 265 3.86 -10.88 -4.27
N LEU A 266 3.42 -9.65 -4.47
CA LEU A 266 3.34 -8.66 -3.40
C LEU A 266 1.89 -8.45 -2.96
N GLY A 267 1.70 -8.06 -1.71
CA GLY A 267 0.42 -7.54 -1.25
C GLY A 267 0.54 -6.66 -0.03
N ALA A 268 -0.46 -5.81 0.16
CA ALA A 268 -0.47 -4.82 1.24
C ALA A 268 -1.86 -4.79 1.88
N LEU A 269 -1.95 -5.23 3.14
CA LEU A 269 -3.18 -5.17 3.92
C LEU A 269 -3.22 -3.87 4.73
N PRO A 270 -4.10 -2.90 4.39
CA PRO A 270 -4.07 -1.57 4.98
C PRO A 270 -4.18 -1.60 6.50
N GLY A 271 -3.26 -0.92 7.19
CA GLY A 271 -3.21 -0.82 8.65
C GLY A 271 -2.63 -2.05 9.37
N GLN A 272 -2.24 -3.11 8.66
CA GLN A 272 -1.79 -4.35 9.28
C GLN A 272 -0.37 -4.74 8.87
N ALA A 273 -0.15 -5.10 7.60
CA ALA A 273 1.13 -5.62 7.13
C ALA A 273 1.33 -5.49 5.61
N GLY A 274 2.60 -5.39 5.21
CA GLY A 274 3.08 -5.71 3.87
C GLY A 274 3.50 -7.17 3.78
N LEU A 275 3.22 -7.80 2.66
CA LEU A 275 3.41 -9.22 2.39
C LEU A 275 4.14 -9.41 1.07
N ALA A 276 5.01 -10.41 1.03
CA ALA A 276 5.68 -10.84 -0.17
C ALA A 276 5.89 -12.35 -0.15
N ALA A 277 5.62 -13.00 -1.28
CA ALA A 277 6.02 -14.37 -1.54
C ALA A 277 6.81 -14.44 -2.85
N PHE A 278 7.66 -15.45 -2.95
CA PHE A 278 8.44 -15.71 -4.15
C PHE A 278 8.51 -17.21 -4.41
N SER A 279 8.09 -17.61 -5.61
CA SER A 279 8.19 -18.96 -6.14
C SER A 279 8.14 -18.90 -7.68
N PRO A 280 9.20 -19.30 -8.41
CA PRO A 280 9.31 -19.07 -9.85
C PRO A 280 8.21 -19.69 -10.74
N ARG A 281 7.69 -20.87 -10.39
CA ARG A 281 6.65 -21.56 -11.18
C ARG A 281 5.35 -20.75 -11.24
N LEU A 282 4.84 -20.53 -12.45
CA LEU A 282 3.63 -19.78 -12.78
C LEU A 282 2.51 -20.71 -13.28
N ASN A 283 1.26 -20.32 -13.00
CA ASN A 283 0.08 -20.90 -13.63
C ASN A 283 -0.13 -20.36 -15.06
N ASP A 284 -1.16 -20.85 -15.74
CA ASP A 284 -1.52 -20.44 -17.11
C ASP A 284 -1.88 -18.94 -17.24
N HIS A 285 -2.17 -18.27 -16.13
CA HIS A 285 -2.45 -16.83 -16.06
C HIS A 285 -1.20 -15.98 -15.76
N GLY A 286 -0.02 -16.61 -15.66
CA GLY A 286 1.26 -15.92 -15.41
C GLY A 286 1.46 -15.49 -13.95
N ASN A 287 0.75 -16.13 -13.01
CA ASN A 287 0.84 -15.87 -11.58
C ASN A 287 1.51 -17.03 -10.83
N SER A 288 2.32 -16.71 -9.82
CA SER A 288 3.06 -17.71 -9.05
C SER A 288 2.14 -18.65 -8.26
N VAL A 289 2.19 -19.95 -8.57
CA VAL A 289 1.30 -20.98 -8.00
C VAL A 289 1.40 -21.03 -6.48
N ARG A 290 2.60 -21.31 -5.95
CA ARG A 290 2.82 -21.43 -4.51
C ARG A 290 2.61 -20.09 -3.79
N SER A 291 2.93 -18.97 -4.44
CA SER A 291 2.71 -17.66 -3.82
C SER A 291 1.22 -17.34 -3.63
N ILE A 292 0.37 -17.70 -4.60
CA ILE A 292 -1.09 -17.60 -4.44
C ILE A 292 -1.55 -18.48 -3.28
N ALA A 293 -1.10 -19.73 -3.21
CA ALA A 293 -1.45 -20.65 -2.13
C ALA A 293 -1.03 -20.12 -0.75
N ILE A 294 0.16 -19.51 -0.64
CA ILE A 294 0.62 -18.85 0.59
C ILE A 294 -0.33 -17.73 1.01
N PHE A 295 -0.73 -16.86 0.08
CA PHE A 295 -1.61 -15.75 0.38
C PHE A 295 -3.02 -16.19 0.77
N ARG A 296 -3.55 -17.25 0.13
CA ARG A 296 -4.81 -17.90 0.56
C ARG A 296 -4.73 -18.37 2.00
N LYS A 297 -3.67 -19.11 2.37
CA LYS A 297 -3.43 -19.56 3.75
C LYS A 297 -3.32 -18.41 4.75
N LEU A 298 -2.60 -17.35 4.40
CA LEU A 298 -2.49 -16.17 5.25
C LEU A 298 -3.86 -15.52 5.49
N SER A 299 -4.72 -15.47 4.47
CA SER A 299 -6.07 -14.93 4.60
C SER A 299 -6.95 -15.84 5.48
N GLU A 300 -7.02 -17.13 5.16
CA GLU A 300 -7.86 -18.13 5.84
C GLU A 300 -7.47 -18.34 7.31
N ASP A 301 -6.18 -18.52 7.59
CA ASP A 301 -5.72 -18.97 8.91
C ASP A 301 -5.51 -17.79 9.87
N LEU A 302 -5.19 -16.60 9.36
CA LEU A 302 -4.91 -15.40 10.18
C LEU A 302 -5.99 -14.30 10.06
N GLY A 303 -7.03 -14.50 9.25
CA GLY A 303 -8.06 -13.48 8.99
C GLY A 303 -7.50 -12.24 8.29
N LEU A 304 -6.41 -12.38 7.51
CA LEU A 304 -5.77 -11.27 6.80
C LEU A 304 -6.55 -10.91 5.53
N HIS A 305 -7.79 -10.48 5.70
CA HIS A 305 -8.71 -10.17 4.61
C HIS A 305 -9.24 -8.73 4.75
N LEU A 306 -9.29 -7.96 3.66
CA LEU A 306 -9.73 -6.55 3.71
C LEU A 306 -11.18 -6.39 4.20
N MET A 307 -12.03 -7.40 3.98
CA MET A 307 -13.42 -7.42 4.45
C MET A 307 -13.60 -7.97 5.85
N ASP A 308 -12.58 -8.58 6.46
CA ASP A 308 -12.59 -9.02 7.86
C ASP A 308 -12.20 -7.87 8.81
N ALA A 309 -12.62 -6.64 8.46
CA ALA A 309 -12.25 -5.45 9.19
C ALA A 309 -12.89 -5.44 10.59
N ASP A 310 -12.04 -5.59 11.61
CA ASP A 310 -12.43 -5.31 13.00
C ASP A 310 -12.94 -3.86 13.14
N ALA A 311 -13.87 -3.65 14.07
CA ALA A 311 -14.41 -2.33 14.39
C ALA A 311 -13.35 -1.45 15.11
N ILE A 312 -12.35 -0.96 14.37
CA ILE A 312 -11.28 -0.08 14.86
C ILE A 312 -11.92 1.21 15.39
N GLY A 313 -11.68 1.51 16.66
CA GLY A 313 -12.23 2.68 17.34
C GLY A 313 -13.50 2.40 18.14
N SER A 314 -14.09 1.20 18.05
CA SER A 314 -15.29 0.81 18.82
C SER A 314 -15.14 0.89 20.35
N ARG A 315 -13.90 0.90 20.84
CA ARG A 315 -13.54 1.03 22.27
C ARG A 315 -12.70 2.28 22.56
N ALA A 316 -12.83 3.31 21.71
CA ALA A 316 -12.04 4.52 21.83
C ALA A 316 -12.41 5.34 23.07
N LEU A 317 -13.67 5.33 23.50
CA LEU A 317 -14.04 5.84 24.80
C LEU A 317 -13.70 4.80 25.87
N ARG A 318 -12.69 5.09 26.68
CA ARG A 318 -12.31 4.25 27.82
C ARG A 318 -13.31 4.41 28.97
N GLY A 319 -13.77 5.62 29.19
CA GLY A 319 -14.75 5.92 30.23
C GLY A 319 -15.04 7.40 30.36
N THR A 320 -16.12 7.68 31.10
CA THR A 320 -16.47 9.01 31.59
C THR A 320 -16.54 8.93 33.10
N ARG A 321 -15.72 9.70 33.82
CA ARG A 321 -15.71 9.71 35.30
C ARG A 321 -15.76 11.14 35.83
N VAL A 322 -16.20 11.30 37.08
CA VAL A 322 -16.09 12.57 37.80
C VAL A 322 -14.98 12.43 38.84
N SER A 323 -14.06 13.39 38.90
CA SER A 323 -12.95 13.41 39.85
C SER A 323 -12.56 14.85 40.15
N ASN A 324 -12.32 15.17 41.43
CA ASN A 324 -11.90 16.51 41.85
C ASN A 324 -12.78 17.66 41.32
N GLY A 325 -14.10 17.44 41.19
CA GLY A 325 -15.04 18.44 40.64
C GLY A 325 -14.97 18.62 39.12
N ARG A 326 -14.34 17.68 38.40
CA ARG A 326 -14.20 17.69 36.95
C ARG A 326 -14.83 16.47 36.32
N SER A 327 -15.48 16.64 35.17
CA SER A 327 -15.87 15.52 34.32
C SER A 327 -14.73 15.16 33.38
N ILE A 328 -14.25 13.91 33.41
CA ILE A 328 -13.11 13.45 32.63
C ILE A 328 -13.59 12.46 31.58
N ILE A 329 -13.27 12.75 30.32
CA ILE A 329 -13.54 11.92 29.15
C ILE A 329 -12.21 11.29 28.74
N GLU A 330 -12.07 10.00 29.01
CA GLU A 330 -10.84 9.27 28.71
C GLU A 330 -10.95 8.62 27.32
N ILE A 331 -10.10 9.07 26.40
CA ILE A 331 -10.04 8.56 25.03
C ILE A 331 -8.76 7.72 24.87
N GLN A 332 -8.87 6.62 24.12
CA GLN A 332 -7.76 5.69 23.91
C GLN A 332 -7.73 5.12 22.49
N GLY A 333 -6.57 4.60 22.11
CA GLY A 333 -6.38 3.91 20.83
C GLY A 333 -6.37 4.88 19.64
N PRO A 334 -6.64 4.39 18.42
CA PRO A 334 -6.70 5.22 17.23
C PRO A 334 -8.00 6.03 17.17
N VAL A 335 -7.89 7.36 17.06
CA VAL A 335 -9.03 8.27 16.91
C VAL A 335 -9.30 8.51 15.42
N ASN A 336 -10.25 7.74 14.91
CA ASN A 336 -10.81 7.84 13.55
C ASN A 336 -12.27 8.33 13.60
N PHE A 337 -13.02 8.20 12.50
CA PHE A 337 -14.44 8.55 12.46
C PHE A 337 -15.27 7.77 13.51
N THR A 338 -15.16 6.44 13.54
CA THR A 338 -15.90 5.57 14.47
C THR A 338 -15.60 5.91 15.93
N ALA A 339 -14.32 6.10 16.26
CA ALA A 339 -13.89 6.52 17.59
C ALA A 339 -14.51 7.84 18.01
N ALA A 340 -14.44 8.85 17.13
CA ALA A 340 -14.97 10.18 17.41
C ALA A 340 -16.51 10.20 17.45
N GLU A 341 -17.17 9.42 16.60
CA GLU A 341 -18.63 9.24 16.63
C GLU A 341 -19.08 8.66 17.98
N ILE A 342 -18.41 7.65 18.51
CA ILE A 342 -18.73 7.08 19.83
C ILE A 342 -18.58 8.12 20.95
N VAL A 343 -17.53 8.92 20.91
CA VAL A 343 -17.32 10.01 21.87
C VAL A 343 -18.45 11.04 21.75
N LEU A 344 -18.78 11.48 20.54
CA LEU A 344 -19.87 12.42 20.27
C LEU A 344 -21.23 11.87 20.71
N ASN A 345 -21.53 10.60 20.42
CA ASN A 345 -22.76 9.93 20.81
C ASN A 345 -22.89 9.85 22.33
N ARG A 346 -21.80 9.51 23.03
CA ARG A 346 -21.76 9.51 24.49
C ARG A 346 -22.06 10.91 25.06
N LEU A 347 -21.44 11.94 24.50
CA LEU A 347 -21.65 13.31 24.93
C LEU A 347 -23.08 13.80 24.68
N ALA A 348 -23.68 13.40 23.57
CA ALA A 348 -25.06 13.74 23.23
C ALA A 348 -26.09 13.03 24.13
N THR A 349 -25.78 11.81 24.59
CA THR A 349 -26.68 11.02 25.45
C THR A 349 -26.47 11.29 26.95
N SER A 350 -25.30 11.80 27.33
CA SER A 350 -24.92 12.04 28.72
C SER A 350 -24.00 13.25 28.80
N THR A 351 -24.59 14.44 28.88
CA THR A 351 -23.83 15.69 29.08
C THR A 351 -23.03 15.63 30.38
N PRO A 352 -21.75 16.06 30.37
CA PRO A 352 -20.95 16.17 31.58
C PRO A 352 -21.65 17.00 32.68
N SER A 353 -21.66 16.52 33.93
CA SER A 353 -22.32 17.19 35.05
C SER A 353 -21.57 18.43 35.50
N GLU A 354 -20.25 18.32 35.62
CA GLU A 354 -19.38 19.38 36.15
C GLU A 354 -19.20 20.53 35.15
N SER A 355 -18.87 21.73 35.64
CA SER A 355 -18.56 22.89 34.79
C SER A 355 -17.25 22.72 34.03
N GLU A 356 -16.27 22.05 34.64
CA GLU A 356 -14.98 21.72 34.04
C GLU A 356 -15.03 20.33 33.39
N VAL A 357 -14.69 20.25 32.10
CA VAL A 357 -14.66 19.01 31.31
C VAL A 357 -13.25 18.78 30.75
N VAL A 358 -12.62 17.68 31.19
CA VAL A 358 -11.30 17.27 30.73
C VAL A 358 -11.43 16.25 29.61
N PHE A 359 -10.77 16.50 28.49
CA PHE A 359 -10.50 15.50 27.46
C PHE A 359 -9.09 14.96 27.68
N ASP A 360 -9.01 13.73 28.18
CA ASP A 360 -7.76 13.00 28.39
C ASP A 360 -7.47 12.11 27.17
N VAL A 361 -6.44 12.49 26.42
CA VAL A 361 -5.97 11.75 25.24
C VAL A 361 -4.60 11.11 25.48
N SER A 362 -4.16 10.96 26.73
CA SER A 362 -2.87 10.35 27.10
C SER A 362 -2.68 8.91 26.61
N ARG A 363 -3.78 8.24 26.24
CA ARG A 363 -3.79 6.86 25.72
C ARG A 363 -4.14 6.77 24.24
N VAL A 364 -4.23 7.92 23.57
CA VAL A 364 -4.44 7.98 22.12
C VAL A 364 -3.09 7.81 21.44
N GLY A 365 -3.00 6.84 20.54
CA GLY A 365 -1.76 6.59 19.80
C GLY A 365 -1.67 7.35 18.47
N VAL A 366 -2.82 7.61 17.85
CA VAL A 366 -2.88 8.30 16.55
C VAL A 366 -4.24 8.95 16.37
N VAL A 367 -4.26 10.12 15.75
CA VAL A 367 -5.48 10.85 15.40
C VAL A 367 -5.47 11.13 13.90
N ASN A 368 -6.51 10.69 13.17
CA ASN A 368 -6.65 11.05 11.76
C ASN A 368 -7.38 12.40 11.61
N PRO A 369 -7.32 13.07 10.44
CA PRO A 369 -7.92 14.40 10.26
C PRO A 369 -9.42 14.46 10.60
N VAL A 370 -10.18 13.42 10.26
CA VAL A 370 -11.63 13.37 10.54
C VAL A 370 -11.90 13.24 12.03
N GLY A 371 -11.22 12.31 12.71
CA GLY A 371 -11.32 12.11 14.15
C GLY A 371 -10.93 13.38 14.91
N ARG A 372 -9.85 14.04 14.49
CA ARG A 372 -9.45 15.35 15.01
C ARG A 372 -10.57 16.37 14.89
N THR A 373 -11.10 16.59 13.69
CA THR A 373 -12.18 17.57 13.46
C THR A 373 -13.39 17.30 14.35
N LEU A 374 -13.80 16.04 14.47
CA LEU A 374 -14.97 15.66 15.25
C LEU A 374 -14.76 15.81 16.76
N ILE A 375 -13.57 15.49 17.28
CA ILE A 375 -13.25 15.70 18.70
C ILE A 375 -13.17 17.19 19.04
N LEU A 376 -12.53 18.00 18.20
CA LEU A 376 -12.47 19.46 18.38
C LEU A 376 -13.87 20.08 18.33
N GLU A 377 -14.73 19.59 17.44
CA GLU A 377 -16.14 20.00 17.38
C GLU A 377 -16.91 19.63 18.65
N ALA A 378 -16.65 18.44 19.23
CA ALA A 378 -17.24 18.03 20.50
C ALA A 378 -16.89 19.02 21.62
N MET A 379 -15.61 19.38 21.71
CA MET A 379 -15.12 20.35 22.69
C MET A 379 -15.75 21.74 22.47
N ARG A 380 -15.81 22.22 21.23
CA ARG A 380 -16.43 23.51 20.88
C ARG A 380 -17.88 23.57 21.35
N ARG A 381 -18.67 22.53 21.10
CA ARG A 381 -20.09 22.49 21.50
C ARG A 381 -20.27 22.55 23.00
N LEU A 382 -19.49 21.77 23.75
CA LEU A 382 -19.51 21.83 25.22
C LEU A 382 -19.11 23.22 25.74
N SER A 383 -18.15 23.87 25.09
CA SER A 383 -17.78 25.26 25.43
C SER A 383 -18.92 26.25 25.21
N HIS A 384 -19.65 26.14 24.09
CA HIS A 384 -20.85 26.94 23.85
C HIS A 384 -22.01 26.65 24.82
N GLU A 385 -22.05 25.45 25.40
CA GLU A 385 -22.98 25.10 26.49
C GLU A 385 -22.51 25.62 27.86
N GLY A 386 -21.41 26.38 27.92
CA GLY A 386 -20.90 27.02 29.13
C GLY A 386 -19.95 26.15 29.95
N LYS A 387 -19.43 25.06 29.38
CA LYS A 387 -18.39 24.23 30.02
C LYS A 387 -17.01 24.82 29.79
N GLU A 388 -16.15 24.75 30.79
CA GLU A 388 -14.72 25.02 30.64
C GLU A 388 -14.02 23.75 30.15
N ILE A 389 -13.37 23.83 28.99
CA ILE A 389 -12.71 22.67 28.38
C ILE A 389 -11.24 22.64 28.78
N LEU A 390 -10.84 21.55 29.40
CA LEU A 390 -9.45 21.25 29.72
C LEU A 390 -8.96 20.10 28.82
N PHE A 391 -7.72 20.18 28.36
CA PHE A 391 -7.15 19.22 27.43
C PHE A 391 -5.82 18.67 27.95
N TYR A 392 -5.75 17.35 28.12
CA TYR A 392 -4.55 16.65 28.56
C TYR A 392 -4.01 15.76 27.43
N ASP A 393 -2.92 16.22 26.80
CA ASP A 393 -2.25 15.58 25.67
C ASP A 393 -0.73 15.53 25.91
N PRO A 394 -0.24 14.64 26.78
CA PRO A 394 1.18 14.58 27.14
C PRO A 394 2.08 14.17 25.96
N GLU A 395 1.53 13.46 24.98
CA GLU A 395 2.26 12.94 23.81
C GLU A 395 2.16 13.88 22.58
N GLY A 396 1.39 14.97 22.69
CA GLY A 396 1.20 15.93 21.60
C GLY A 396 0.54 15.32 20.36
N VAL A 397 -0.35 14.34 20.53
CA VAL A 397 -1.00 13.63 19.41
C VAL A 397 -2.04 14.49 18.68
N LEU A 398 -2.51 15.58 19.31
CA LEU A 398 -3.41 16.55 18.73
C LEU A 398 -2.84 17.97 18.93
N PRO A 399 -1.77 18.33 18.19
CA PRO A 399 -1.11 19.62 18.35
C PRO A 399 -2.03 20.76 17.93
N ASN A 400 -1.89 21.95 18.53
CA ASN A 400 -2.70 23.14 18.25
C ASN A 400 -4.22 22.85 18.27
N PRO A 401 -4.82 22.54 19.43
CA PRO A 401 -6.22 22.13 19.53
C PRO A 401 -7.19 23.32 19.40
N ASP A 402 -7.11 24.05 18.28
CA ASP A 402 -8.08 25.09 17.93
C ASP A 402 -9.45 24.43 17.67
N MET A 403 -10.41 24.73 18.54
CA MET A 403 -11.77 24.19 18.49
C MET A 403 -12.60 24.89 17.40
N GLY A 404 -12.07 25.94 16.79
CA GLY A 404 -12.70 26.78 15.78
C GLY A 404 -12.75 28.24 16.25
N GLU A 405 -12.64 29.19 15.31
CA GLU A 405 -12.73 30.63 15.58
C GLU A 405 -11.67 31.15 16.58
N GLY A 406 -10.55 30.44 16.74
CA GLY A 406 -9.49 30.78 17.69
C GLY A 406 -9.80 30.39 19.14
N LEU A 407 -10.85 29.62 19.37
CA LEU A 407 -11.22 29.10 20.69
C LEU A 407 -10.30 27.93 21.06
N LEU A 408 -9.53 28.08 22.15
CA LEU A 408 -8.57 27.08 22.62
C LEU A 408 -8.98 26.50 23.97
N PRO A 409 -8.78 25.19 24.21
CA PRO A 409 -8.97 24.61 25.54
C PRO A 409 -7.82 25.00 26.47
N VAL A 410 -8.04 24.86 27.78
CA VAL A 410 -7.00 25.01 28.80
C VAL A 410 -6.11 23.77 28.78
N ILE A 411 -4.83 23.93 28.45
CA ILE A 411 -3.88 22.81 28.39
C ILE A 411 -3.45 22.41 29.80
N LEU A 412 -3.63 21.14 30.15
CA LEU A 412 -3.18 20.54 31.40
C LEU A 412 -1.76 19.98 31.24
N GLN A 413 -0.88 20.26 32.20
CA GLN A 413 0.47 19.66 32.25
C GLN A 413 0.52 18.37 33.08
N ASP A 414 -0.36 18.24 34.07
CA ASP A 414 -0.46 17.09 34.96
C ASP A 414 -1.72 16.28 34.70
N ALA A 415 -1.68 14.99 35.06
CA ALA A 415 -2.80 14.08 34.88
C ALA A 415 -4.03 14.48 35.72
N PRO A 416 -5.27 14.32 35.19
CA PRO A 416 -6.52 14.79 35.81
C PRO A 416 -7.18 13.87 36.86
#